data_AF-A0A1G8WFP1-F1
#
_entry.id   AF-A0A1G8WFP1-F1
#
_cell.length_a   1.000
_cell.length_b   1.000
_cell.length_c   1.000
_cell.angle_alpha   90.00
_cell.angle_beta   90.00
_cell.angle_gamma   90.00
#
_symmetry.space_group_name_H-M   'P 1'
#
loop_
_entity.id
_entity.type
_entity.pdbx_description
1 polymer ?
#
loop_
_entity_poly.entity_id
_entity_poly.type
_entity_poly.pdbx_seq_one_letter_code
_entity_poly.pdbx_strand_id
1 'polypeptide(L)'
;MKWEEIKAWLEQNLTDEQVKEFINSNADEQEITLDKVQQLVKEDKDAKAWMDREKDKHHNRALETWKANNLDSLIEEEVNKKNPQKSPQEMEIEKMRKQMEAMQNEKNREALRNKALNVANEKQIPTDMVDYFLGEDEDSTVENLNFFQEKLNAIVQDQVKNRMDENSYTPPKDNAGNTITREQIEKMSPEEINENWDQVQTVLENEG
;
A
#
# COMPACT_ATOMS: atom_id res chain seq x y z
N MET A 1 -83.35 -2.65 -21.90
CA MET A 1 -83.23 -3.55 -20.73
C MET A 1 -81.86 -3.33 -20.12
N LYS A 2 -81.78 -3.21 -18.79
CA LYS A 2 -80.50 -3.11 -18.09
C LYS A 2 -79.87 -4.50 -17.95
N TRP A 3 -78.54 -4.57 -17.93
CA TRP A 3 -77.78 -5.83 -17.75
C TRP A 3 -78.28 -6.66 -16.55
N GLU A 4 -78.65 -6.00 -15.45
CA GLU A 4 -79.16 -6.67 -14.26
C GLU A 4 -80.52 -7.35 -14.48
N GLU A 5 -81.40 -6.76 -15.29
CA GLU A 5 -82.71 -7.34 -15.63
C GLU A 5 -82.54 -8.56 -16.55
N ILE A 6 -81.59 -8.48 -17.49
CA ILE A 6 -81.25 -9.57 -18.40
C ILE A 6 -80.63 -10.73 -17.62
N LYS A 7 -79.74 -10.44 -16.66
CA LYS A 7 -79.13 -11.45 -15.80
C LYS A 7 -80.18 -12.16 -14.93
N ALA A 8 -81.06 -11.42 -14.27
CA ALA A 8 -82.12 -11.99 -13.45
C ALA A 8 -83.08 -12.86 -14.27
N TRP A 9 -83.39 -12.46 -15.51
CA TRP A 9 -84.22 -13.25 -16.41
C TRP A 9 -83.52 -14.55 -16.87
N LEU A 10 -82.23 -14.49 -17.22
CA LEU A 10 -81.47 -15.69 -17.57
C LEU A 10 -81.42 -16.68 -16.41
N GLU A 11 -81.16 -16.20 -15.19
CA GLU A 11 -81.11 -17.04 -13.98
C GLU A 11 -82.43 -17.77 -13.71
N GLN A 12 -83.57 -17.14 -13.99
CA GLN A 12 -84.90 -17.74 -13.85
C GLN A 12 -85.24 -18.76 -14.94
N ASN A 13 -84.63 -18.65 -16.12
CA ASN A 13 -84.91 -19.50 -17.28
C ASN A 13 -83.76 -20.48 -17.60
N LEU A 14 -82.79 -20.63 -16.69
CA LEU A 14 -81.65 -21.56 -16.81
C LEU A 14 -82.05 -23.03 -16.98
N THR A 15 -83.27 -23.41 -16.61
CA THR A 15 -83.76 -24.79 -16.75
C THR A 15 -84.41 -25.07 -18.10
N ASP A 16 -84.74 -24.01 -18.86
CA ASP A 16 -85.31 -24.13 -20.20
C ASP A 16 -84.27 -24.71 -21.16
N GLU A 17 -84.65 -25.76 -21.88
CA GLU A 17 -83.79 -26.52 -22.78
C GLU A 17 -83.25 -25.63 -23.92
N GLN A 18 -84.05 -24.67 -24.41
CA GLN A 18 -83.64 -23.74 -25.45
C GLN A 18 -82.62 -22.71 -24.94
N VAL A 19 -82.77 -22.27 -23.68
CA VAL A 19 -81.84 -21.33 -23.05
C VAL A 19 -80.53 -22.03 -22.73
N LYS A 20 -80.56 -23.29 -22.30
CA LYS A 20 -79.35 -24.11 -22.10
C LYS A 20 -78.61 -24.37 -23.39
N GLU A 21 -79.31 -24.74 -24.46
CA GLU A 21 -78.70 -24.94 -25.78
C GLU A 21 -78.05 -23.64 -26.29
N PHE A 22 -78.71 -22.49 -26.13
CA PHE A 22 -78.15 -21.20 -26.50
C PHE A 22 -76.93 -20.80 -25.67
N ILE A 23 -76.92 -21.04 -24.36
CA ILE A 23 -75.76 -20.75 -23.52
C ILE A 23 -74.60 -21.68 -23.87
N ASN A 24 -74.88 -22.97 -24.05
CA ASN A 24 -73.85 -23.97 -24.39
C ASN A 24 -73.28 -23.75 -25.80
N SER A 25 -74.10 -23.36 -26.78
CA SER A 25 -73.62 -23.04 -28.13
C SER A 25 -72.70 -21.82 -28.14
N ASN A 26 -72.90 -20.87 -27.23
CA ASN A 26 -72.02 -19.70 -27.06
C ASN A 26 -70.85 -19.97 -26.10
N ALA A 27 -70.87 -21.06 -25.33
CA ALA A 27 -69.77 -21.45 -24.46
C ALA A 27 -68.55 -21.94 -25.28
N ASP A 28 -68.79 -22.58 -26.43
CA ASP A 28 -67.74 -22.93 -27.40
C ASP A 28 -67.08 -21.67 -28.02
N GLU A 29 -67.83 -20.57 -28.14
CA GLU A 29 -67.27 -19.26 -28.49
C GLU A 29 -66.44 -18.63 -27.35
N GLN A 30 -66.55 -19.12 -26.11
CA GLN A 30 -65.71 -18.69 -24.98
C GLN A 30 -64.45 -19.52 -24.79
N GLU A 31 -64.28 -20.60 -25.54
CA GLU A 31 -63.06 -21.42 -25.45
C GLU A 31 -61.85 -20.56 -25.86
N ILE A 32 -60.87 -20.41 -24.96
CA ILE A 32 -59.65 -19.63 -25.22
C ILE A 32 -58.76 -20.46 -26.16
N THR A 33 -58.94 -20.23 -27.46
CA THR A 33 -58.09 -20.83 -28.49
C THR A 33 -56.87 -19.96 -28.75
N LEU A 34 -55.80 -20.57 -29.28
CA LEU A 34 -54.58 -19.85 -29.65
C LEU A 34 -54.87 -18.71 -30.64
N ASP A 35 -55.77 -18.94 -31.62
CA ASP A 35 -56.15 -17.92 -32.60
C ASP A 35 -56.84 -16.72 -31.97
N LYS A 36 -57.73 -16.95 -30.99
CA LYS A 36 -58.38 -15.87 -30.23
C LYS A 36 -57.37 -15.08 -29.40
N VAL A 37 -56.40 -15.75 -28.77
CA VAL A 37 -55.32 -15.07 -28.03
C VAL A 37 -54.44 -14.26 -28.98
N GLN A 38 -54.10 -14.81 -30.15
CA GLN A 38 -53.35 -14.08 -31.18
C GLN A 38 -54.11 -12.87 -31.70
N GLN A 39 -55.42 -12.99 -31.89
CA GLN A 39 -56.27 -11.89 -32.32
C GLN A 39 -56.36 -10.81 -31.23
N LEU A 40 -56.58 -11.20 -29.97
CA LEU A 40 -56.59 -10.30 -28.83
C LEU A 40 -55.28 -9.52 -28.71
N VAL A 41 -54.12 -10.19 -28.82
CA VAL A 41 -52.81 -9.53 -28.79
C VAL A 41 -52.59 -8.61 -30.00
N LYS A 42 -53.27 -8.80 -31.13
CA LYS A 42 -53.18 -7.91 -32.29
C LYS A 42 -54.08 -6.68 -32.15
N GLU A 43 -55.27 -6.85 -31.60
CA GLU A 43 -56.32 -5.84 -31.55
C GLU A 43 -56.25 -4.98 -30.28
N ASP A 44 -55.90 -5.59 -29.15
CA ASP A 44 -55.82 -4.94 -27.84
C ASP A 44 -54.39 -4.44 -27.54
N LYS A 45 -54.28 -3.14 -27.27
CA LYS A 45 -52.99 -2.48 -26.99
C LYS A 45 -52.36 -2.93 -25.67
N ASP A 46 -53.16 -3.19 -24.65
CA ASP A 46 -52.68 -3.59 -23.33
C ASP A 46 -52.23 -5.06 -23.35
N ALA A 47 -52.98 -5.93 -24.05
CA ALA A 47 -52.57 -7.32 -24.28
C ALA A 47 -51.25 -7.41 -25.07
N LYS A 48 -51.10 -6.57 -26.10
CA LYS A 48 -49.84 -6.45 -26.87
C LYS A 48 -48.69 -5.98 -26.00
N ALA A 49 -48.89 -4.89 -25.25
CA ALA A 49 -47.85 -4.32 -24.39
C ALA A 49 -47.42 -5.29 -23.27
N TRP A 50 -48.36 -6.06 -22.72
CA TRP A 50 -48.05 -7.11 -21.74
C TRP A 50 -47.21 -8.23 -22.37
N MET A 51 -47.61 -8.73 -23.55
CA MET A 51 -46.90 -9.80 -24.25
C MET A 51 -45.48 -9.38 -24.65
N ASP A 52 -45.32 -8.16 -25.16
CA ASP A 52 -44.00 -7.63 -25.53
C ASP A 52 -43.11 -7.48 -24.31
N ARG A 53 -43.64 -7.00 -23.17
CA ARG A 53 -42.88 -6.92 -21.90
C ARG A 53 -42.41 -8.29 -21.42
N GLU A 54 -43.26 -9.31 -21.47
CA GLU A 54 -42.88 -10.65 -21.00
C GLU A 54 -41.85 -11.29 -21.93
N LYS A 55 -41.98 -11.09 -23.25
CA LYS A 55 -40.96 -11.48 -24.24
C LYS A 55 -39.63 -10.80 -23.96
N ASP A 56 -39.61 -9.48 -23.77
CA ASP A 56 -38.38 -8.74 -23.50
C ASP A 56 -37.73 -9.20 -22.20
N LYS A 57 -38.51 -9.46 -21.14
CA LYS A 57 -37.99 -9.97 -19.87
C LYS A 57 -37.31 -11.34 -20.05
N HIS A 58 -37.96 -12.26 -20.74
CA HIS A 58 -37.38 -13.58 -21.00
C HIS A 58 -36.18 -13.50 -21.94
N HIS A 59 -36.25 -12.67 -22.99
CA HIS A 59 -35.16 -12.47 -23.93
C HIS A 59 -33.94 -11.86 -23.24
N ASN A 60 -34.12 -10.80 -22.45
CA ASN A 60 -33.03 -10.18 -21.69
C ASN A 60 -32.42 -11.16 -20.70
N ARG A 61 -33.24 -11.94 -19.97
CA ARG A 61 -32.71 -12.96 -19.05
C ARG A 61 -31.92 -14.05 -19.78
N ALA A 62 -32.43 -14.52 -20.93
CA ALA A 62 -31.75 -15.51 -21.74
C ALA A 62 -30.44 -14.96 -22.32
N LEU A 63 -30.45 -13.71 -22.80
CA LEU A 63 -29.25 -13.02 -23.28
C LEU A 63 -28.23 -12.83 -22.17
N GLU A 64 -28.61 -12.35 -20.99
CA GLU A 64 -27.68 -12.17 -19.88
C GLU A 64 -27.10 -13.51 -19.40
N THR A 65 -27.92 -14.56 -19.37
CA THR A 65 -27.45 -15.92 -19.05
C THR A 65 -26.48 -16.43 -20.11
N TRP A 66 -26.80 -16.22 -21.39
CA TRP A 66 -25.92 -16.60 -22.49
C TRP A 66 -24.60 -15.82 -22.43
N LYS A 67 -24.66 -14.51 -22.21
CA LYS A 67 -23.48 -13.64 -22.06
C LYS A 67 -22.59 -14.12 -20.91
N ALA A 68 -23.16 -14.32 -19.73
CA ALA A 68 -22.42 -14.79 -18.56
C ALA A 68 -21.74 -16.15 -18.79
N ASN A 69 -22.36 -17.03 -19.58
CA ASN A 69 -21.80 -18.36 -19.84
C ASN A 69 -20.85 -18.43 -21.04
N ASN A 70 -20.92 -17.47 -21.99
CA ASN A 70 -20.24 -17.60 -23.29
C ASN A 70 -19.35 -16.41 -23.65
N LEU A 71 -19.60 -15.19 -23.14
CA LEU A 71 -18.79 -14.02 -23.54
C LEU A 71 -17.34 -14.16 -23.11
N ASP A 72 -17.07 -14.63 -21.89
CA ASP A 72 -15.71 -14.77 -21.39
C ASP A 72 -14.90 -15.74 -22.26
N SER A 73 -15.49 -16.89 -22.61
CA SER A 73 -14.87 -17.86 -23.51
C SER A 73 -14.65 -17.31 -24.92
N LEU A 74 -15.59 -16.55 -25.47
CA LEU A 74 -15.46 -15.95 -26.81
C LEU A 74 -14.44 -14.79 -26.84
N ILE A 75 -14.38 -14.00 -25.77
CA ILE A 75 -13.40 -12.94 -25.59
C ILE A 75 -12.01 -13.57 -25.47
N GLU A 76 -11.85 -14.61 -24.66
CA GLU A 76 -10.61 -15.36 -24.55
C GLU A 76 -10.19 -15.96 -25.90
N GLU A 77 -11.12 -16.56 -26.66
CA GLU A 77 -10.82 -17.13 -27.97
C GLU A 77 -10.39 -16.07 -28.99
N GLU A 78 -11.07 -14.92 -29.06
CA GLU A 78 -10.73 -13.81 -29.95
C GLU A 78 -9.43 -13.10 -29.53
N VAL A 79 -9.19 -12.94 -28.22
CA VAL A 79 -7.95 -12.38 -27.68
C VAL A 79 -6.78 -13.32 -27.98
N ASN A 80 -6.96 -14.64 -27.84
CA ASN A 80 -5.96 -15.65 -28.19
C ASN A 80 -5.66 -15.67 -29.70
N LYS A 81 -6.69 -15.52 -30.56
CA LYS A 81 -6.52 -15.42 -32.02
C LYS A 81 -5.77 -14.15 -32.43
N LYS A 82 -6.05 -13.03 -31.78
CA LYS A 82 -5.47 -11.72 -32.15
C LYS A 82 -4.12 -11.45 -31.48
N ASN A 83 -3.83 -12.08 -30.35
CA ASN A 83 -2.62 -11.83 -29.57
C ASN A 83 -1.98 -13.12 -29.02
N PRO A 84 -1.39 -13.96 -29.90
CA PRO A 84 -0.88 -15.29 -29.55
C PRO A 84 0.37 -15.32 -28.65
N GLN A 85 0.85 -14.19 -28.11
CA GLN A 85 2.12 -14.15 -27.35
C GLN A 85 2.01 -14.04 -25.83
N LYS A 86 0.87 -13.63 -25.25
CA LYS A 86 0.68 -13.68 -23.78
C LYS A 86 -0.78 -13.90 -23.41
N SER A 87 -1.11 -15.08 -22.91
CA SER A 87 -2.45 -15.44 -22.46
C SER A 87 -2.84 -14.63 -21.20
N PRO A 88 -4.13 -14.28 -20.99
CA PRO A 88 -4.62 -13.75 -19.72
C PRO A 88 -4.25 -14.62 -18.51
N GLN A 89 -4.22 -15.94 -18.70
CA GLN A 89 -3.77 -16.89 -17.68
C GLN A 89 -2.27 -16.73 -17.38
N GLU A 90 -1.44 -16.41 -18.37
CA GLU A 90 -0.02 -16.14 -18.13
C GLU A 90 0.20 -14.81 -17.41
N MET A 91 -0.62 -13.79 -17.67
CA MET A 91 -0.58 -12.55 -16.87
C MET A 91 -1.00 -12.81 -15.42
N GLU A 92 -2.01 -13.66 -15.20
CA GLU A 92 -2.41 -14.06 -13.86
C GLU A 92 -1.32 -14.88 -13.16
N ILE A 93 -0.70 -15.83 -13.86
CA ILE A 93 0.46 -16.59 -13.37
C ILE A 93 1.65 -15.66 -13.08
N GLU A 94 1.93 -14.68 -13.93
CA GLU A 94 3.02 -13.71 -13.72
C GLU A 94 2.73 -12.83 -12.49
N LYS A 95 1.48 -12.41 -12.30
CA LYS A 95 1.04 -11.67 -11.11
C LYS A 95 1.16 -12.52 -9.85
N MET A 96 0.68 -13.76 -9.88
CA MET A 96 0.82 -14.71 -8.77
C MET A 96 2.29 -14.98 -8.46
N ARG A 97 3.14 -15.14 -9.50
CA ARG A 97 4.58 -15.33 -9.35
C ARG A 97 5.25 -14.13 -8.70
N LYS A 98 4.94 -12.90 -9.14
CA LYS A 98 5.43 -11.67 -8.51
C LYS A 98 4.97 -11.54 -7.06
N GLN A 99 3.73 -11.92 -6.76
CA GLN A 99 3.22 -11.94 -5.38
C GLN A 99 3.95 -12.96 -4.50
N MET A 100 4.20 -14.17 -5.01
CA MET A 100 4.98 -15.18 -4.29
C MET A 100 6.43 -14.74 -4.08
N GLU A 101 7.06 -14.14 -5.09
CA GLU A 101 8.42 -13.61 -5.00
C GLU A 101 8.51 -12.46 -3.98
N ALA A 102 7.55 -11.52 -3.99
CA ALA A 102 7.46 -10.47 -2.99
C ALA A 102 7.31 -11.04 -1.57
N MET A 103 6.41 -12.02 -1.38
CA MET A 103 6.21 -12.68 -0.09
C MET A 103 7.45 -13.43 0.39
N GLN A 104 8.15 -14.11 -0.51
CA GLN A 104 9.39 -14.81 -0.18
C GLN A 104 10.50 -13.81 0.22
N ASN A 105 10.60 -12.69 -0.50
CA ASN A 105 11.56 -11.63 -0.19
C ASN A 105 11.24 -10.96 1.15
N GLU A 106 9.96 -10.68 1.45
CA GLU A 106 9.53 -10.15 2.75
C GLU A 106 9.88 -11.11 3.88
N LYS A 107 9.59 -12.41 3.73
CA LYS A 107 9.92 -13.43 4.73
C LYS A 107 11.43 -13.55 4.94
N ASN A 108 12.22 -13.55 3.87
CA ASN A 108 13.67 -13.58 3.95
C ASN A 108 14.18 -12.33 4.68
N ARG A 109 13.64 -11.16 4.36
CA ARG A 109 14.00 -9.88 4.99
C ARG A 109 13.61 -9.84 6.46
N GLU A 110 12.47 -10.41 6.84
CA GLU A 110 12.05 -10.54 8.24
C GLU A 110 12.96 -11.50 9.02
N ALA A 111 13.35 -12.63 8.41
CA ALA A 111 14.31 -13.54 9.01
C ALA A 111 15.68 -12.88 9.24
N LEU A 112 16.17 -12.13 8.25
CA LEU A 112 17.41 -11.33 8.38
C LEU A 112 17.27 -10.27 9.47
N ARG A 113 16.13 -9.56 9.52
CA ARG A 113 15.83 -8.55 10.55
C ARG A 113 15.89 -9.14 11.96
N ASN A 114 15.28 -10.30 12.19
CA ASN A 114 15.30 -10.95 13.51
C ASN A 114 16.72 -11.31 13.95
N LYS A 115 17.56 -11.80 13.03
CA LYS A 115 18.98 -12.06 13.32
C LYS A 115 19.75 -10.78 13.58
N ALA A 116 19.54 -9.77 12.75
CA ALA A 116 20.16 -8.46 12.89
C ALA A 116 19.78 -7.79 14.22
N LEU A 117 18.54 -7.96 14.70
CA LEU A 117 18.10 -7.52 16.02
C LEU A 117 18.86 -8.21 17.15
N ASN A 118 19.13 -9.51 17.04
CA ASN A 118 19.95 -10.23 18.03
C ASN A 118 21.39 -9.67 18.05
N VAL A 119 22.01 -9.51 16.88
CA VAL A 119 23.37 -8.98 16.75
C VAL A 119 23.45 -7.52 17.23
N ALA A 120 22.44 -6.70 16.93
CA ALA A 120 22.35 -5.33 17.40
C ALA A 120 22.22 -5.25 18.93
N ASN A 121 21.40 -6.11 19.53
CA ASN A 121 21.30 -6.21 20.98
C ASN A 121 22.64 -6.61 21.63
N GLU A 122 23.35 -7.58 21.06
CA GLU A 122 24.70 -7.98 21.52
C GLU A 122 25.71 -6.84 21.42
N LYS A 123 25.63 -6.04 20.35
CA LYS A 123 26.54 -4.93 20.07
C LYS A 123 26.10 -3.59 20.66
N GLN A 124 25.01 -3.58 21.43
CA GLN A 124 24.41 -2.38 22.01
C GLN A 124 24.05 -1.31 20.96
N ILE A 125 23.70 -1.74 19.75
CA ILE A 125 23.19 -0.89 18.68
C ILE A 125 21.68 -0.72 18.88
N PRO A 126 21.14 0.50 18.80
CA PRO A 126 19.70 0.74 18.90
C PRO A 126 18.89 -0.09 17.90
N THR A 127 17.89 -0.83 18.38
CA THR A 127 17.03 -1.70 17.56
C THR A 127 16.29 -0.96 16.45
N ASP A 128 15.98 0.31 16.68
CA ASP A 128 15.27 1.18 15.74
C ASP A 128 16.08 1.46 14.47
N MET A 129 17.41 1.26 14.53
CA MET A 129 18.30 1.52 13.41
C MET A 129 18.62 0.25 12.61
N VAL A 130 18.24 -0.93 13.09
CA VAL A 130 18.62 -2.22 12.49
C VAL A 130 18.10 -2.35 11.05
N ASP A 131 16.92 -1.81 10.76
CA ASP A 131 16.29 -1.86 9.44
C ASP A 131 17.10 -1.16 8.34
N TYR A 132 17.96 -0.20 8.72
CA TYR A 132 18.81 0.54 7.79
C TYR A 132 20.11 -0.20 7.45
N PHE A 133 20.47 -1.23 8.22
CA PHE A 133 21.71 -1.99 8.05
C PHE A 133 21.48 -3.38 7.45
N LEU A 134 20.23 -3.76 7.16
CA LEU A 134 19.89 -5.03 6.49
C LEU A 134 20.45 -5.05 5.06
N GLY A 135 21.35 -6.00 4.80
CA GLY A 135 21.95 -6.25 3.49
C GLY A 135 21.20 -7.31 2.68
N GLU A 136 21.81 -7.78 1.60
CA GLU A 136 21.26 -8.85 0.75
C GLU A 136 21.24 -10.21 1.47
N ASP A 137 22.16 -10.40 2.41
CA ASP A 137 22.35 -11.61 3.18
C ASP A 137 22.75 -11.33 4.63
N GLU A 138 22.92 -12.40 5.40
CA GLU A 138 23.28 -12.34 6.82
C GLU A 138 24.68 -11.75 7.01
N ASP A 139 25.63 -12.14 6.16
CA ASP A 139 27.03 -11.70 6.25
C ASP A 139 27.15 -10.20 6.01
N SER A 140 26.55 -9.66 4.94
CA SER A 140 26.53 -8.22 4.67
C SER A 140 25.81 -7.43 5.75
N THR A 141 24.74 -7.97 6.33
CA THR A 141 24.03 -7.35 7.45
C THR A 141 24.92 -7.24 8.69
N VAL A 142 25.66 -8.31 9.01
CA VAL A 142 26.60 -8.33 10.14
C VAL A 142 27.78 -7.39 9.89
N GLU A 143 28.33 -7.36 8.67
CA GLU A 143 29.39 -6.43 8.29
C GLU A 143 28.96 -4.97 8.41
N ASN A 144 27.75 -4.62 7.94
CA ASN A 144 27.20 -3.28 8.07
C ASN A 144 27.05 -2.86 9.54
N LEU A 145 26.53 -3.76 10.38
CA LEU A 145 26.40 -3.52 11.82
C LEU A 145 27.76 -3.39 12.52
N ASN A 146 28.75 -4.20 12.13
CA ASN A 146 30.12 -4.12 12.63
C ASN A 146 30.76 -2.78 12.28
N PHE A 147 30.66 -2.37 11.03
CA PHE A 147 31.21 -1.10 10.56
C PHE A 147 30.56 0.08 11.29
N PHE A 148 29.24 0.05 11.48
CA PHE A 148 28.56 1.07 12.27
C PHE A 148 29.06 1.09 13.72
N GLN A 149 29.21 -0.08 14.35
CA GLN A 149 29.73 -0.18 15.71
C GLN A 149 31.13 0.43 15.83
N GLU A 150 32.02 0.17 14.88
CA GLU A 150 33.38 0.74 14.86
C GLU A 150 33.35 2.27 14.76
N LYS A 151 32.53 2.81 13.85
CA LYS A 151 32.39 4.27 13.70
C LYS A 151 31.75 4.92 14.93
N LEU A 152 30.74 4.29 15.50
CA LEU A 152 30.10 4.77 16.72
C LEU A 152 31.10 4.81 17.89
N ASN A 153 31.86 3.73 18.08
CA ASN A 153 32.89 3.68 19.11
C ASN A 153 33.97 4.74 18.91
N ALA A 154 34.41 4.97 17.67
CA ALA A 154 35.39 6.02 17.36
C ALA A 154 34.85 7.43 17.70
N ILE A 155 33.59 7.73 17.36
CA ILE A 155 32.96 9.01 17.69
C ILE A 155 32.81 9.18 19.20
N VAL A 156 32.36 8.14 19.91
CA VAL A 156 32.23 8.18 21.37
C VAL A 156 33.59 8.39 22.03
N GLN A 157 34.64 7.70 21.56
CA GLN A 157 36.01 7.91 22.06
C GLN A 157 36.50 9.34 21.81
N ASP A 158 36.25 9.89 20.62
CA ASP A 158 36.65 11.26 20.28
C ASP A 158 35.91 12.29 21.15
N GLN A 159 34.60 12.11 21.35
CA GLN A 159 33.82 12.96 22.26
C GLN A 159 34.30 12.86 23.71
N VAL A 160 34.66 11.66 24.20
CA VAL A 160 35.21 11.50 25.55
C VAL A 160 36.57 12.18 25.67
N LYS A 161 37.44 12.07 24.66
CA LYS A 161 38.71 12.81 24.62
C LYS A 161 38.49 14.32 24.64
N ASN A 162 37.63 14.85 23.77
CA ASN A 162 37.30 16.27 23.74
C ASN A 162 36.74 16.75 25.09
N ARG A 163 35.87 15.98 25.75
CA ARG A 163 35.39 16.30 27.10
C ARG A 163 36.46 16.22 28.18
N MET A 164 37.39 15.27 28.07
CA MET A 164 38.54 15.17 28.97
C MET A 164 39.49 16.35 28.78
N ASP A 165 39.69 16.80 27.54
CA ASP A 165 40.52 17.96 27.22
C ASP A 165 39.84 19.28 27.67
N GLU A 166 38.52 19.41 27.49
CA GLU A 166 37.73 20.56 27.97
C GLU A 166 37.68 20.65 29.50
N ASN A 167 37.63 19.52 30.20
CA ASN A 167 37.67 19.46 31.67
C ASN A 167 39.08 19.23 32.22
N SER A 168 40.10 19.25 31.37
CA SER A 168 41.49 19.22 31.80
C SER A 168 41.81 20.57 32.43
N TYR A 169 41.68 20.63 33.76
CA TYR A 169 42.26 21.72 34.52
C TYR A 169 43.76 21.67 34.29
N THR A 170 44.24 22.51 33.37
CA THR A 170 45.65 22.88 33.34
C THR A 170 45.89 23.64 34.64
N PRO A 171 46.64 23.08 35.61
CA PRO A 171 47.03 23.85 36.78
C PRO A 171 47.69 25.13 36.25
N PRO A 172 47.42 26.30 36.85
CA PRO A 172 48.11 27.52 36.47
C PRO A 172 49.59 27.16 36.41
N LYS A 173 50.21 27.36 35.23
CA LYS A 173 51.66 27.47 35.20
C LYS A 173 51.95 28.53 36.24
N ASP A 174 52.54 28.12 37.37
CA ASP A 174 53.19 29.05 38.25
C ASP A 174 53.97 29.98 37.32
N ASN A 175 53.73 31.28 37.47
CA ASN A 175 54.62 32.30 36.96
C ASN A 175 55.96 32.05 37.66
N ALA A 176 56.72 31.05 37.16
CA ALA A 176 58.15 31.04 37.27
C ALA A 176 58.56 32.29 36.52
N GLY A 177 58.81 33.33 37.32
CA GLY A 177 59.20 34.64 36.86
C GLY A 177 60.23 34.49 35.77
N ASN A 178 60.02 35.21 34.67
CA ASN A 178 61.01 35.42 33.64
C ASN A 178 62.10 36.34 34.23
N THR A 179 62.77 35.90 35.29
CA THR A 179 63.95 36.57 35.82
C THR A 179 65.07 36.26 34.86
N ILE A 180 65.32 37.20 33.93
CA ILE A 180 66.48 37.17 33.06
C ILE A 180 67.71 37.02 33.95
N THR A 181 68.48 35.95 33.77
CA THR A 181 69.69 35.73 34.57
C THR A 181 70.85 36.53 33.99
N ARG A 182 71.85 36.86 34.80
CA ARG A 182 73.02 37.64 34.36
C ARG A 182 73.75 37.07 33.14
N GLU A 183 73.86 35.74 33.07
CA GLU A 183 74.45 35.06 31.91
C GLU A 183 73.63 35.22 30.63
N GLN A 184 72.32 35.48 30.74
CA GLN A 184 71.45 35.77 29.61
C GLN A 184 71.61 37.23 29.17
N ILE A 185 71.79 38.17 30.11
CA ILE A 185 72.07 39.58 29.82
C ILE A 185 73.39 39.73 29.05
N GLU A 186 74.45 39.01 29.45
CA GLU A 186 75.76 39.06 28.77
C GLU A 186 75.76 38.47 27.36
N LYS A 187 74.77 37.63 27.03
CA LYS A 187 74.62 36.98 25.72
C LYS A 187 73.61 37.68 24.82
N MET A 188 72.85 38.65 25.34
CA MET A 188 71.87 39.41 24.59
C MET A 188 72.52 40.50 23.74
N SER A 189 71.91 40.78 22.59
CA SER A 189 72.31 41.90 21.75
C SER A 189 71.96 43.24 22.44
N PRO A 190 72.63 44.35 22.07
CA PRO A 190 72.27 45.69 22.56
C PRO A 190 70.81 46.06 22.31
N GLU A 191 70.19 45.53 21.26
CA GLU A 191 68.79 45.77 20.91
C GLU A 191 67.85 44.99 21.86
N GLU A 192 68.19 43.74 22.16
CA GLU A 192 67.42 42.87 23.07
C GLU A 192 67.52 43.34 24.54
N ILE A 193 68.64 43.95 24.91
CA ILE A 193 68.83 44.59 26.22
C ILE A 193 67.95 45.83 26.36
N ASN A 194 67.83 46.63 25.30
CA ASN A 194 67.02 47.84 25.33
C ASN A 194 65.51 47.54 25.35
N GLU A 195 65.08 46.47 24.66
CA GLU A 195 63.68 46.01 24.71
C GLU A 195 63.30 45.44 26.07
N ASN A 196 64.23 44.81 26.78
CA ASN A 196 64.00 44.19 28.09
C ASN A 196 64.61 45.00 29.26
N TRP A 197 64.83 46.30 29.06
CA TRP A 197 65.61 47.16 29.96
C TRP A 197 65.11 47.16 31.41
N ASP A 198 63.79 47.17 31.63
CA ASP A 198 63.19 47.19 32.96
C ASP A 198 63.56 45.93 33.79
N GLN A 199 63.65 44.77 33.13
CA GLN A 199 64.02 43.51 33.78
C GLN A 199 65.53 43.43 34.02
N VAL A 200 66.34 43.94 33.08
CA VAL A 200 67.80 44.06 33.20
C VAL A 200 68.18 44.98 34.36
N GLN A 201 67.51 46.12 34.50
CA GLN A 201 67.73 47.06 35.60
C GLN A 201 67.42 46.41 36.95
N THR A 202 66.31 45.68 37.05
CA THR A 202 65.91 44.99 38.28
C THR A 202 66.94 43.93 38.72
N VAL A 203 67.58 43.25 37.77
CA VAL A 203 68.64 42.26 38.05
C VAL A 203 69.94 42.94 38.49
N LEU A 204 70.30 44.06 37.87
CA LEU A 204 71.50 44.84 38.22
C LEU A 204 71.36 45.58 39.57
N GLU A 205 70.16 46.02 39.94
CA GLU A 205 69.89 46.71 41.22
C GLU A 205 69.83 45.78 42.43
N ASN A 206 69.39 44.52 42.25
CA ASN A 206 69.30 43.56 43.35
C ASN A 206 70.65 42.92 43.75
N GLU A 207 71.74 43.22 43.04
CA GLU A 207 73.10 42.69 43.30
C GLU A 207 74.13 43.78 43.67
N GLY A 208 73.70 45.00 44.00
CA GLY A 208 74.54 46.05 44.61
C GLY A 208 74.42 46.07 46.14
#